data_AF-A0A412I6E5-F1
#
_entry.id   AF-A0A412I6E5-F1
#
_cell.length_a   1.000
_cell.length_b   1.000
_cell.length_c   1.000
_cell.angle_alpha   90.00
_cell.angle_beta   90.00
_cell.angle_gamma   90.00
#
_symmetry.space_group_name_H-M   'P 1'
#
loop_
_entity.id
_entity.type
_entity.pdbx_description
1 polymer ?
#
loop_
_entity_poly.entity_id
_entity_poly.type
_entity_poly.pdbx_seq_one_letter_code
_entity_poly.pdbx_strand_id
1 'polypeptide(L)'
;MAEFKSQDEKTKQAFSMIEQGVKDVYSSESFKQYLSCLSKFHSYSLNNTLLILSQKPEASLVAGYRAWQTNFNRHVNKGEKGLMILAPVTTKEDRLMNKYDENGNVILDESGNPIQEMRAVNLTHFKTTTVFDISQTSGDPLPSLVHDLTGSSNEVKSIIQSIQSVCTIPIEFKTETEDLSFMTGAKGYYSPRKDKIVINKDLEDLQTAKTLIHEYAHSILHKETDKNQSQREIEAESLAFVICDHFGIDTSEYSFGYIASYANKDYSELKSILVNIQSKAHEMIELIEPVFKENLHMLEKENQYITPVEMEELNHDIVLKIASMMEKYKEVMSDSNITTSDIHETIDQEISNLLTDNKEYRVQDHLYQNNEVYQFALHSACFDAFMNEEFDPKQSWFMDHSIERRNYEMFEKIANPLLTNSAYYMKFGTPNYMDLNIEIIGDDRLAMAHNYVLNGDVMADPDVEFTVDKKNRMLYPQTYQQDSLQYFERVDGDSTRARELNHFMYEWLTNVVDQKYKVQTIYTEDKELSIKENPNAVRSFCKQNGIGMMAPKQKELEK
;
A
#
# COMPACT_ATOMS: atom_id res chain seq x y z
N MET A 1 -5.65 45.52 16.12
CA MET A 1 -4.51 45.41 17.03
C MET A 1 -4.72 44.15 17.86
N ALA A 2 -3.82 43.16 17.75
CA ALA A 2 -3.93 41.94 18.54
C ALA A 2 -3.49 42.24 19.98
N GLU A 3 -4.38 42.04 20.95
CA GLU A 3 -4.04 42.06 22.37
C GLU A 3 -3.01 40.96 22.65
N PHE A 4 -1.75 41.36 22.86
CA PHE A 4 -0.70 40.45 23.30
C PHE A 4 -0.96 40.05 24.76
N LYS A 5 -1.75 39.00 24.97
CA LYS A 5 -1.89 38.34 26.27
C LYS A 5 -0.53 37.81 26.74
N SER A 6 -0.24 37.96 28.03
CA SER A 6 1.01 37.45 28.63
C SER A 6 1.10 35.91 28.53
N GLN A 7 2.31 35.35 28.61
CA GLN A 7 2.51 33.89 28.50
C GLN A 7 1.72 33.10 29.56
N ASP A 8 1.51 33.69 30.74
CA ASP A 8 0.73 33.12 31.84
C ASP A 8 -0.78 33.12 31.54
N GLU A 9 -1.30 34.18 30.92
CA GLU A 9 -2.71 34.28 30.49
C GLU A 9 -3.07 33.30 29.36
N LYS A 10 -2.17 33.11 28.39
CA LYS A 10 -2.37 32.12 27.31
C LYS A 10 -2.42 30.68 27.85
N THR A 11 -1.57 30.39 28.83
CA THR A 11 -1.53 29.08 29.48
C THR A 11 -2.80 28.83 30.29
N LYS A 12 -3.29 29.83 31.04
CA LYS A 12 -4.61 29.77 31.71
C LYS A 12 -5.76 29.57 30.73
N GLN A 13 -5.74 30.27 29.59
CA GLN A 13 -6.73 30.09 28.53
C GLN A 13 -6.72 28.66 27.98
N ALA A 14 -5.54 28.08 27.73
CA ALA A 14 -5.44 26.70 27.26
C ALA A 14 -6.03 25.69 28.26
N PHE A 15 -5.75 25.85 29.56
CA PHE A 15 -6.35 25.00 30.60
C PHE A 15 -7.88 25.15 30.68
N SER A 16 -8.40 26.37 30.55
CA SER A 16 -9.86 26.59 30.50
C SER A 16 -10.50 25.93 29.27
N MET A 17 -9.82 25.95 28.11
CA MET A 17 -10.30 25.26 26.91
C MET A 17 -10.30 23.74 27.08
N ILE A 18 -9.29 23.18 27.75
CA ILE A 18 -9.23 21.75 28.07
C ILE A 18 -10.38 21.37 29.01
N GLU A 19 -10.61 22.13 30.08
CA GLU A 19 -11.72 21.87 31.01
C GLU A 19 -13.08 21.92 30.32
N GLN A 20 -13.26 22.86 29.39
CA GLN A 20 -14.48 22.95 28.61
C GLN A 20 -14.59 21.78 27.62
N GLY A 21 -13.52 21.43 26.91
CA GLY A 21 -13.50 20.30 25.98
C GLY A 21 -13.85 18.97 26.65
N VAL A 22 -13.36 18.70 27.86
CA VAL A 22 -13.76 17.52 28.64
C VAL A 22 -15.26 17.54 28.96
N LYS A 23 -15.84 18.71 29.27
CA LYS A 23 -17.28 18.85 29.51
C LYS A 23 -18.10 18.73 28.23
N ASP A 24 -17.58 19.19 27.11
CA ASP A 24 -18.33 19.17 25.84
C ASP A 24 -18.54 17.74 25.35
N VAL A 25 -17.65 16.80 25.72
CA VAL A 25 -17.69 15.37 25.37
C VAL A 25 -18.88 14.59 25.98
N TYR A 26 -19.75 15.21 26.79
CA TYR A 26 -20.90 14.51 27.38
C TYR A 26 -21.95 14.01 26.37
N SER A 27 -22.03 14.58 25.16
CA SER A 27 -22.96 14.12 24.13
C SER A 27 -22.33 13.05 23.22
N SER A 28 -23.17 12.18 22.64
CA SER A 28 -22.73 11.13 21.71
C SER A 28 -21.94 11.70 20.52
N GLU A 29 -22.47 12.77 19.92
CA GLU A 29 -21.87 13.41 18.73
C GLU A 29 -20.51 14.06 19.05
N SER A 30 -20.44 14.84 20.13
CA SER A 30 -19.18 15.44 20.58
C SER A 30 -18.12 14.41 20.97
N PHE A 31 -18.54 13.26 21.50
CA PHE A 31 -17.60 12.19 21.82
C PHE A 31 -17.08 11.51 20.56
N LYS A 32 -17.96 11.22 19.59
CA LYS A 32 -17.56 10.68 18.29
C LYS A 32 -16.56 11.61 17.59
N GLN A 33 -16.80 12.93 17.63
CA GLN A 33 -15.86 13.93 17.11
C GLN A 33 -14.52 13.92 17.87
N TYR A 34 -14.54 13.76 19.19
CA TYR A 34 -13.32 13.57 19.97
C TYR A 34 -12.57 12.30 19.56
N LEU A 35 -13.24 11.16 19.42
CA LEU A 35 -12.60 9.91 19.03
C LEU A 35 -12.01 9.99 17.61
N SER A 36 -12.69 10.65 16.67
CA SER A 36 -12.14 10.86 15.31
C SER A 36 -11.01 11.90 15.27
N CYS A 37 -10.95 12.83 16.22
CA CYS A 37 -9.77 13.65 16.41
C CYS A 37 -8.62 12.84 17.02
N LEU A 38 -8.94 11.96 17.98
CA LEU A 38 -7.98 11.07 18.62
C LEU A 38 -7.36 10.07 17.64
N SER A 39 -8.12 9.51 16.70
CA SER A 39 -7.58 8.60 15.67
C SER A 39 -6.46 9.26 14.87
N LYS A 40 -6.59 10.55 14.53
CA LYS A 40 -5.59 11.31 13.77
C LYS A 40 -4.42 11.81 14.62
N PHE A 41 -4.69 12.16 15.87
CA PHE A 41 -3.72 12.76 16.79
C PHE A 41 -3.39 11.86 17.98
N HIS A 42 -3.38 10.54 17.80
CA HIS A 42 -3.15 9.55 18.86
C HIS A 42 -1.81 9.75 19.58
N SER A 43 -0.78 10.25 18.89
CA SER A 43 0.54 10.61 19.45
C SER A 43 0.55 11.88 20.31
N TYR A 44 -0.53 12.67 20.31
CA TYR A 44 -0.70 13.81 21.20
C TYR A 44 -1.43 13.39 22.48
N SER A 45 -1.09 14.05 23.60
CA SER A 45 -1.83 13.87 24.86
C SER A 45 -3.29 14.29 24.71
N LEU A 46 -4.19 13.71 25.51
CA LEU A 46 -5.60 14.10 25.62
C LEU A 46 -5.80 15.63 25.60
N ASN A 47 -5.00 16.37 26.38
CA ASN A 47 -5.09 17.82 26.47
C ASN A 47 -4.82 18.49 25.11
N ASN A 48 -3.81 18.04 24.38
CA ASN A 48 -3.48 18.60 23.08
C ASN A 48 -4.49 18.18 22.01
N THR A 49 -5.00 16.95 22.05
CA THR A 49 -6.09 16.49 21.17
C THR A 49 -7.34 17.34 21.35
N LEU A 50 -7.77 17.59 22.58
CA LEU A 50 -8.91 18.49 22.88
C LEU A 50 -8.64 19.94 22.47
N LEU A 51 -7.42 20.44 22.66
CA LEU A 51 -7.04 21.77 22.19
C LEU A 51 -7.13 21.87 20.67
N ILE A 52 -6.65 20.87 19.93
CA ILE A 52 -6.74 20.84 18.46
C ILE A 52 -8.21 20.80 18.04
N LEU A 53 -8.99 19.84 18.56
CA LEU A 53 -10.42 19.68 18.27
C LEU A 53 -11.21 20.99 18.49
N SER A 54 -11.03 21.63 19.65
CA SER A 54 -11.77 22.86 20.01
C SER A 54 -11.43 24.07 19.14
N GLN A 55 -10.26 24.07 18.48
CA GLN A 55 -9.80 25.16 17.63
C GLN A 55 -10.06 24.89 16.14
N LYS A 56 -9.97 23.63 15.71
CA LYS A 56 -10.11 23.18 14.33
C LYS A 56 -10.57 21.72 14.29
N PRO A 57 -11.89 21.45 14.38
CA PRO A 57 -12.43 20.09 14.41
C PRO A 57 -12.06 19.24 13.18
N GLU A 58 -11.85 19.88 12.04
CA GLU A 58 -11.48 19.28 10.77
C GLU A 58 -9.96 19.11 10.56
N ALA A 59 -9.14 19.37 11.59
CA ALA A 59 -7.69 19.18 11.49
C ALA A 59 -7.35 17.71 11.20
N SER A 60 -6.39 17.50 10.31
CA SER A 60 -5.95 16.16 9.87
C SER A 60 -4.49 15.88 10.18
N LEU A 61 -3.63 16.90 10.10
CA LEU A 61 -2.21 16.77 10.44
C LEU A 61 -1.66 18.12 10.87
N VAL A 62 -0.99 18.17 12.02
CA VAL A 62 -0.47 19.42 12.57
C VAL A 62 1.03 19.34 12.83
N ALA A 63 1.74 20.40 12.46
CA ALA A 63 3.15 20.56 12.79
C ALA A 63 3.51 22.02 13.09
N GLY A 64 4.65 22.23 13.74
CA GLY A 64 5.18 23.58 13.97
C GLY A 64 5.61 24.23 12.64
N TYR A 65 5.57 25.57 12.57
CA TYR A 65 5.91 26.34 11.36
C TYR A 65 7.24 25.90 10.72
N ARG A 66 8.29 25.75 11.53
CA ARG A 66 9.61 25.32 11.03
C ARG A 66 9.61 23.86 10.58
N ALA A 67 8.90 22.97 11.26
CA ALA A 67 8.83 21.56 10.89
C ALA A 67 8.19 21.39 9.52
N TRP A 68 7.15 22.17 9.19
CA TRP A 68 6.59 22.22 7.84
C TRP A 68 7.65 22.56 6.79
N GLN A 69 8.47 23.57 7.06
CA GLN A 69 9.51 24.01 6.12
C GLN A 69 10.67 23.01 6.01
N THR A 70 11.18 22.51 7.13
CA THR A 70 12.42 21.73 7.16
C THR A 70 12.22 20.26 6.87
N ASN A 71 11.10 19.68 7.32
CA ASN A 71 10.90 18.23 7.27
C ASN A 71 10.00 17.82 6.10
N PHE A 72 9.13 18.73 5.63
CA PHE A 72 8.09 18.42 4.65
C PHE A 72 8.15 19.28 3.40
N ASN A 73 9.08 20.24 3.31
CA ASN A 73 9.15 21.21 2.21
C ASN A 73 7.82 21.96 1.95
N ARG A 74 7.07 22.25 3.03
CA ARG A 74 5.79 22.98 2.99
C ARG A 74 5.88 24.30 3.75
N HIS A 75 5.11 25.27 3.30
CA HIS A 75 5.12 26.62 3.86
C HIS A 75 3.72 26.97 4.35
N VAL A 76 3.62 27.53 5.55
CA VAL A 76 2.33 28.02 6.06
C VAL A 76 1.90 29.24 5.27
N ASN A 77 0.66 29.24 4.81
CA ASN A 77 0.08 30.30 3.99
C ASN A 77 -0.01 31.62 4.77
N LYS A 78 0.17 32.74 4.06
CA LYS A 78 0.16 34.07 4.67
C LYS A 78 -1.24 34.39 5.19
N GLY A 79 -1.33 34.72 6.48
CA GLY A 79 -2.59 35.10 7.14
C GLY A 79 -3.27 33.96 7.91
N GLU A 80 -2.73 32.74 7.83
CA GLU A 80 -3.25 31.59 8.55
C GLU A 80 -3.14 31.75 10.07
N LYS A 81 -4.19 31.31 10.78
CA LYS A 81 -4.25 31.34 12.25
C LYS A 81 -3.74 30.01 12.80
N GLY A 82 -2.65 30.06 13.56
CA GLY A 82 -2.10 28.86 14.19
C GLY A 82 -2.93 28.36 15.38
N LEU A 83 -2.84 27.06 15.62
CA LEU A 83 -3.48 26.32 16.70
C LEU A 83 -2.57 26.30 17.93
N MET A 84 -3.15 26.56 19.09
CA MET A 84 -2.44 26.56 20.37
C MET A 84 -2.37 25.14 20.94
N ILE A 85 -1.16 24.66 21.26
CA ILE A 85 -0.93 23.39 21.97
C ILE A 85 -0.02 23.60 23.17
N LEU A 86 0.04 22.64 24.09
CA LEU A 86 0.96 22.61 25.21
C LEU A 86 2.23 21.83 24.86
N ALA A 87 3.40 22.43 25.15
CA ALA A 87 4.70 21.80 25.00
C ALA A 87 5.46 21.80 26.34
N PRO A 88 6.11 20.68 26.70
CA PRO A 88 6.95 20.63 27.90
C PRO A 88 8.21 21.48 27.72
N VAL A 89 8.64 22.14 28.79
CA VAL A 89 9.89 22.89 28.89
C VAL A 89 10.56 22.47 30.18
N THR A 90 11.78 21.96 30.04
CA THR A 90 12.61 21.57 31.17
C THR A 90 13.55 22.72 31.52
N THR A 91 13.38 23.27 32.72
CA THR A 91 14.28 24.28 33.30
C THR A 91 15.06 23.68 34.47
N LYS A 92 16.33 24.05 34.59
CA LYS A 92 17.14 23.72 35.78
C LYS A 92 16.91 24.79 36.85
N GLU A 93 16.54 24.36 38.05
CA GLU A 93 16.40 25.23 39.21
C GLU A 93 17.20 24.65 40.37
N ASP A 94 17.96 25.48 41.05
CA ASP A 94 18.69 25.09 42.25
C ASP A 94 17.73 25.08 43.44
N ARG A 95 17.52 23.91 44.05
CA ARG A 95 16.69 23.76 45.25
C ARG A 95 17.50 23.24 46.42
N LEU A 96 17.21 23.78 47.61
CA LEU A 96 17.66 23.23 48.88
C LEU A 96 16.96 21.89 49.12
N MET A 97 17.72 20.81 49.12
CA MET A 97 17.22 19.46 49.38
C MET A 97 18.05 18.80 50.48
N ASN A 98 17.44 17.88 51.21
CA ASN A 98 18.16 17.07 52.19
C ASN A 98 19.28 16.28 51.50
N LYS A 99 20.44 16.23 52.12
CA LYS A 99 21.57 15.40 51.69
C LYS A 99 21.29 13.96 52.11
N TYR A 100 21.55 13.01 51.22
CA TYR A 100 21.36 11.59 51.47
C TYR A 100 22.70 10.84 51.44
N ASP A 101 22.85 9.82 52.29
CA ASP A 101 23.99 8.90 52.26
C ASP A 101 23.87 7.87 51.11
N GLU A 102 24.88 7.00 50.96
CA GLU A 102 24.90 5.95 49.93
C GLU A 102 23.76 4.92 50.07
N ASN A 103 23.08 4.89 51.22
CA ASN A 103 21.95 4.00 51.51
C ASN A 103 20.59 4.71 51.40
N GLY A 104 20.55 5.99 50.99
CA GLY A 104 19.31 6.76 50.83
C GLY A 104 18.73 7.33 52.12
N ASN A 105 19.49 7.39 53.21
CA ASN A 105 19.06 8.03 54.46
C ASN A 105 19.48 9.50 54.52
N VAL A 106 18.65 10.35 55.13
CA VAL A 106 18.95 11.77 55.32
C VAL A 106 20.14 11.93 56.25
N ILE A 107 21.20 12.61 55.78
CA ILE A 107 22.37 12.96 56.60
C ILE A 107 21.98 14.09 57.55
N LEU A 108 22.17 13.87 58.85
CA LEU A 108 21.91 14.84 59.90
C LEU A 108 23.21 15.52 60.36
N ASP A 109 23.12 16.76 60.83
CA ASP A 109 24.22 17.49 61.48
C ASP A 109 24.45 17.04 62.93
N GLU A 110 25.47 17.59 63.60
CA GLU A 110 25.81 17.27 65.00
C GLU A 110 24.67 17.62 66.00
N SER A 111 23.68 18.41 65.58
CA SER A 111 22.50 18.79 66.37
C SER A 111 21.25 17.96 66.02
N GLY A 112 21.36 16.99 65.10
CA GLY A 112 20.26 16.13 64.66
C GLY A 112 19.35 16.73 63.59
N ASN A 113 19.72 17.85 62.95
CA ASN A 113 18.94 18.46 61.87
C ASN A 113 19.41 17.97 60.49
N PRO A 114 18.50 17.80 59.50
CA PRO A 114 18.89 17.48 58.13
C PRO A 114 19.89 18.46 57.52
N ILE A 115 21.03 17.95 57.06
CA ILE A 115 21.97 18.73 56.25
C ILE A 115 21.31 18.97 54.89
N GLN A 116 21.14 20.23 54.52
CA GLN A 116 20.64 20.61 53.20
C GLN A 116 21.80 20.93 52.26
N GLU A 117 21.66 20.52 51.00
CA GLU A 117 22.56 20.92 49.94
C GLU A 117 21.78 21.46 48.74
N MET A 118 22.43 22.32 47.97
CA MET A 118 21.87 22.91 46.78
C MET A 118 22.04 21.92 45.62
N ARG A 119 20.92 21.36 45.15
CA ARG A 119 20.91 20.46 43.99
C ARG A 119 20.15 21.12 42.85
N ALA A 120 20.77 21.10 41.67
CA ALA A 120 20.09 21.44 40.43
C ALA A 120 19.05 20.35 40.12
N VAL A 121 17.77 20.68 40.22
CA VAL A 121 16.68 19.79 39.84
C VAL A 121 16.11 20.21 38.49
N ASN A 122 15.74 19.22 37.68
CA ASN A 122 15.01 19.46 36.44
C ASN A 122 13.53 19.64 36.77
N LEU A 123 12.99 20.82 36.50
CA LEU A 123 11.56 21.09 36.60
C LEU A 123 10.98 21.16 35.19
N THR A 124 10.02 20.29 34.93
CA THR A 124 9.23 20.33 33.70
C THR A 124 7.99 21.17 33.94
N HIS A 125 7.88 22.29 33.23
CA HIS A 125 6.66 23.08 33.16
C HIS A 125 6.13 23.09 31.72
N PHE A 126 4.83 23.31 31.53
CA PHE A 126 4.25 23.39 30.20
C PHE A 126 4.12 24.85 29.75
N LYS A 127 4.39 25.12 28.49
CA LYS A 127 4.10 26.41 27.84
C LYS A 127 3.22 26.20 26.63
N THR A 128 2.48 27.23 26.25
CA THR A 128 1.78 27.24 24.97
C THR A 128 2.76 27.43 23.80
N THR A 129 2.57 26.66 22.74
CA THR A 129 3.25 26.81 21.44
C THR A 129 2.22 26.76 20.32
N THR A 130 2.66 27.08 19.10
CA THR A 130 1.78 27.20 17.93
C THR A 130 2.14 26.17 16.88
N VAL A 131 1.11 25.46 16.41
CA VAL A 131 1.17 24.53 15.27
C VAL A 131 0.18 24.96 14.19
N PHE A 132 0.32 24.42 12.99
CA PHE A 132 -0.54 24.70 11.85
C PHE A 132 -0.97 23.38 11.23
N ASP A 133 -2.23 23.31 10.82
CA ASP A 133 -2.77 22.17 10.11
C ASP A 133 -2.30 22.14 8.65
N ILE A 134 -2.23 20.96 8.03
CA ILE A 134 -1.81 20.78 6.64
C ILE A 134 -2.63 21.62 5.66
N SER A 135 -3.94 21.79 5.88
CA SER A 135 -4.81 22.63 5.04
C SER A 135 -4.40 24.11 5.03
N GLN A 136 -3.59 24.54 6.00
CA GLN A 136 -3.04 25.89 6.13
C GLN A 136 -1.67 26.04 5.45
N THR A 137 -1.23 25.04 4.69
CA THR A 137 0.10 25.00 4.08
C THR A 137 0.05 24.73 2.59
N SER A 138 1.09 25.16 1.87
CA SER A 138 1.32 24.84 0.47
C SER A 138 2.75 24.36 0.26
N GLY A 139 2.95 23.41 -0.65
CA GLY A 139 4.24 22.77 -0.91
C GLY A 139 4.06 21.34 -1.40
N ASP A 140 5.11 20.53 -1.28
CA ASP A 140 5.15 19.16 -1.79
C ASP A 140 4.09 18.26 -1.14
N PRO A 141 3.46 17.33 -1.89
CA PRO A 141 2.55 16.36 -1.32
C PRO A 141 3.28 15.56 -0.22
N LEU A 142 2.57 15.25 0.86
CA LEU A 142 3.16 14.42 1.91
C LEU A 142 3.20 12.97 1.44
N PRO A 143 4.27 12.22 1.74
CA PRO A 143 4.27 10.78 1.54
C PRO A 143 3.32 10.16 2.57
N SER A 144 2.32 9.37 2.17
CA SER A 144 1.60 8.57 3.17
C SER A 144 0.63 7.52 2.62
N LEU A 145 0.74 6.30 3.14
CA LEU A 145 -0.27 5.23 3.06
C LEU A 145 -1.51 5.48 3.94
N VAL A 146 -1.42 6.26 5.02
CA VAL A 146 -2.47 6.34 6.07
C VAL A 146 -3.49 7.47 5.82
N HIS A 147 -3.07 8.54 5.16
CA HIS A 147 -3.92 9.67 4.78
C HIS A 147 -4.76 9.42 3.53
N ASP A 148 -4.45 8.36 2.76
CA ASP A 148 -5.14 8.00 1.51
C ASP A 148 -6.02 6.74 1.65
N LEU A 149 -6.24 6.25 2.88
CA LEU A 149 -7.08 5.08 3.14
C LEU A 149 -8.53 5.37 2.77
N THR A 150 -9.16 4.41 2.08
CA THR A 150 -10.51 4.54 1.53
C THR A 150 -11.51 3.53 2.10
N GLY A 151 -11.03 2.62 2.95
CA GLY A 151 -11.78 1.45 3.41
C GLY A 151 -11.88 0.37 2.33
N SER A 152 -10.87 0.25 1.47
CA SER A 152 -10.85 -0.77 0.41
C SER A 152 -10.84 -2.20 0.98
N SER A 153 -11.20 -3.20 0.17
CA SER A 153 -11.22 -4.61 0.62
C SER A 153 -9.84 -5.07 1.11
N ASN A 154 -8.75 -4.60 0.48
CA ASN A 154 -7.40 -4.92 0.92
C ASN A 154 -7.10 -4.29 2.28
N GLU A 155 -7.44 -3.02 2.50
CA GLU A 155 -7.27 -2.36 3.81
C GLU A 155 -8.01 -3.11 4.93
N VAL A 156 -9.24 -3.57 4.68
CA VAL A 156 -10.02 -4.36 5.65
C VAL A 156 -9.34 -5.70 5.95
N LYS A 157 -8.85 -6.42 4.93
CA LYS A 157 -8.12 -7.68 5.13
C LYS A 157 -6.80 -7.47 5.87
N SER A 158 -6.06 -6.41 5.52
CA SER A 158 -4.80 -6.05 6.16
C SER A 158 -4.98 -5.78 7.65
N ILE A 159 -6.04 -5.06 8.06
CA ILE A 159 -6.26 -4.82 9.50
C ILE A 159 -6.62 -6.11 10.23
N ILE A 160 -7.44 -7.00 9.65
CA ILE A 160 -7.75 -8.31 10.26
C ILE A 160 -6.46 -9.12 10.49
N GLN A 161 -5.63 -9.27 9.46
CA GLN A 161 -4.35 -9.98 9.53
C GLN A 161 -3.38 -9.34 10.53
N SER A 162 -3.40 -8.01 10.62
CA SER A 162 -2.55 -7.26 11.56
C SER A 162 -2.96 -7.51 12.99
N ILE A 163 -4.27 -7.47 13.30
CA ILE A 163 -4.78 -7.79 14.63
C ILE A 163 -4.46 -9.24 14.99
N GLN A 164 -4.63 -10.19 14.05
CA GLN A 164 -4.26 -11.60 14.28
C GLN A 164 -2.77 -11.77 14.58
N SER A 165 -1.90 -10.96 13.96
CA SER A 165 -0.45 -11.02 14.15
C SER A 165 0.01 -10.41 15.47
N VAL A 166 -0.59 -9.29 15.91
CA VAL A 166 -0.19 -8.59 17.14
C VAL A 166 -0.90 -9.15 18.39
N CYS A 167 -2.03 -9.81 18.23
CA CYS A 167 -2.80 -10.36 19.34
C CYS A 167 -2.05 -11.53 19.97
N THR A 168 -1.73 -11.41 21.27
CA THR A 168 -0.97 -12.41 22.02
C THR A 168 -1.84 -13.53 22.59
N ILE A 169 -3.16 -13.45 22.43
CA ILE A 169 -4.13 -14.44 22.93
C ILE A 169 -4.76 -15.20 21.76
N PRO A 170 -5.22 -16.45 21.95
CA PRO A 170 -5.83 -17.21 20.87
C PRO A 170 -7.07 -16.52 20.29
N ILE A 171 -7.13 -16.47 18.96
CA ILE A 171 -8.32 -16.05 18.20
C ILE A 171 -8.88 -17.28 17.50
N GLU A 172 -10.15 -17.61 17.76
CA GLU A 172 -10.87 -18.70 17.13
C GLU A 172 -11.99 -18.15 16.23
N PHE A 173 -12.08 -18.64 14.99
CA PHE A 173 -13.21 -18.39 14.11
C PHE A 173 -14.12 -19.61 14.14
N LYS A 174 -15.39 -19.42 14.48
CA LYS A 174 -16.37 -20.51 14.62
C LYS A 174 -17.67 -20.19 13.91
N THR A 175 -18.31 -21.21 13.36
CA THR A 175 -19.67 -21.13 12.82
C THR A 175 -20.70 -21.23 13.95
N GLU A 176 -21.96 -20.88 13.66
CA GLU A 176 -23.07 -21.02 14.62
C GLU A 176 -23.28 -22.47 15.10
N THR A 177 -22.85 -23.46 14.31
CA THR A 177 -22.94 -24.88 14.68
C THR A 177 -21.83 -25.32 15.64
N GLU A 178 -20.71 -24.61 15.66
CA GLU A 178 -19.56 -24.89 16.54
C GLU A 178 -19.66 -24.12 17.88
N ASP A 179 -20.37 -22.99 17.89
CA ASP A 179 -20.63 -22.19 19.09
C ASP A 179 -22.07 -21.63 19.11
N LEU A 180 -22.91 -22.23 19.95
CA LEU A 180 -24.33 -21.88 20.07
C LEU A 180 -24.58 -20.46 20.59
N SER A 181 -23.58 -19.75 21.12
CA SER A 181 -23.73 -18.36 21.54
C SER A 181 -24.09 -17.44 20.36
N PHE A 182 -23.68 -17.78 19.14
CA PHE A 182 -23.98 -17.00 17.94
C PHE A 182 -25.44 -17.08 17.50
N MET A 183 -26.17 -18.14 17.90
CA MET A 183 -27.63 -18.23 17.65
C MET A 183 -28.42 -17.11 18.34
N THR A 184 -27.82 -16.41 19.31
CA THR A 184 -28.42 -15.26 19.99
C THR A 184 -28.21 -13.93 19.25
N GLY A 185 -27.53 -13.96 18.09
CA GLY A 185 -27.16 -12.77 17.30
C GLY A 185 -25.80 -12.17 17.67
N ALA A 186 -25.02 -12.82 18.55
CA ALA A 186 -23.67 -12.38 18.88
C ALA A 186 -22.74 -12.54 17.66
N LYS A 187 -21.93 -11.50 17.39
CA LYS A 187 -20.93 -11.51 16.30
C LYS A 187 -19.56 -12.04 16.76
N GLY A 188 -19.27 -11.92 18.04
CA GLY A 188 -18.03 -12.35 18.66
C GLY A 188 -18.10 -12.18 20.18
N TYR A 189 -17.09 -12.68 20.89
CA TYR A 189 -16.90 -12.43 22.31
C TYR A 189 -15.45 -12.68 22.75
N TYR A 190 -14.99 -11.89 23.71
CA TYR A 190 -13.83 -12.19 24.55
C TYR A 190 -14.23 -13.04 25.75
N SER A 191 -13.44 -14.09 26.04
CA SER A 191 -13.63 -14.96 27.21
C SER A 191 -12.55 -14.70 28.27
N PRO A 192 -12.81 -13.89 29.32
CA PRO A 192 -11.82 -13.61 30.36
C PRO A 192 -11.30 -14.86 31.08
N ARG A 193 -12.14 -15.89 31.22
CA ARG A 193 -11.76 -17.15 31.89
C ARG A 193 -10.78 -18.01 31.11
N LYS A 194 -10.90 -18.01 29.77
CA LYS A 194 -10.06 -18.81 28.87
C LYS A 194 -8.98 -17.97 28.20
N ASP A 195 -9.01 -16.66 28.42
CA ASP A 195 -8.16 -15.66 27.81
C ASP A 195 -8.05 -15.83 26.29
N LYS A 196 -9.20 -15.81 25.61
CA LYS A 196 -9.28 -15.97 24.15
C LYS A 196 -10.42 -15.18 23.54
N ILE A 197 -10.31 -14.90 22.25
CA ILE A 197 -11.33 -14.24 21.44
C ILE A 197 -11.98 -15.30 20.53
N VAL A 198 -13.30 -15.23 20.39
CA VAL A 198 -14.05 -16.06 19.45
C VAL A 198 -14.88 -15.15 18.55
N ILE A 199 -14.75 -15.31 17.23
CA ILE A 199 -15.46 -14.53 16.21
C ILE A 199 -16.34 -15.47 15.38
N ASN A 200 -17.52 -15.00 15.00
CA ASN A 200 -18.37 -15.73 14.06
C ASN A 200 -17.70 -15.72 12.67
N LYS A 201 -17.41 -16.91 12.14
CA LYS A 201 -16.71 -17.12 10.87
C LYS A 201 -17.51 -16.65 9.65
N ASP A 202 -18.84 -16.58 9.77
CA ASP A 202 -19.75 -16.29 8.66
C ASP A 202 -19.98 -14.79 8.44
N LEU A 203 -19.22 -13.93 9.12
CA LEU A 203 -19.28 -12.47 8.98
C LEU A 203 -18.53 -11.99 7.73
N GLU A 204 -19.06 -10.95 7.08
CA GLU A 204 -18.32 -10.20 6.06
C GLU A 204 -17.07 -9.54 6.66
N ASP A 205 -16.01 -9.38 5.85
CA ASP A 205 -14.71 -8.86 6.26
C ASP A 205 -14.80 -7.57 7.10
N LEU A 206 -15.64 -6.60 6.68
CA LEU A 206 -15.80 -5.34 7.41
C LEU A 206 -16.35 -5.56 8.83
N GLN A 207 -17.33 -6.44 8.99
CA GLN A 207 -17.93 -6.75 10.29
C GLN A 207 -16.98 -7.61 11.13
N THR A 208 -16.21 -8.50 10.50
CA THR A 208 -15.13 -9.26 11.13
C THR A 208 -14.09 -8.32 11.72
N ALA A 209 -13.61 -7.33 10.97
CA ALA A 209 -12.64 -6.35 11.45
C ALA A 209 -13.15 -5.58 12.67
N LYS A 210 -14.34 -4.97 12.58
CA LYS A 210 -14.94 -4.22 13.69
C LYS A 210 -15.11 -5.08 14.94
N THR A 211 -15.64 -6.29 14.78
CA THR A 211 -15.90 -7.22 15.90
C THR A 211 -14.58 -7.68 16.53
N LEU A 212 -13.59 -8.06 15.71
CA LEU A 212 -12.30 -8.53 16.19
C LEU A 212 -11.57 -7.45 16.99
N ILE A 213 -11.54 -6.21 16.49
CA ILE A 213 -10.92 -5.08 17.20
C ILE A 213 -11.66 -4.80 18.52
N HIS A 214 -13.00 -4.86 18.53
CA HIS A 214 -13.81 -4.68 19.75
C HIS A 214 -13.51 -5.74 20.81
N GLU A 215 -13.51 -7.02 20.44
CA GLU A 215 -13.21 -8.09 21.39
C GLU A 215 -11.75 -8.07 21.85
N TYR A 216 -10.83 -7.66 20.97
CA TYR A 216 -9.44 -7.46 21.35
C TYR A 216 -9.30 -6.29 22.34
N ALA A 217 -10.02 -5.19 22.14
CA ALA A 217 -10.08 -4.08 23.09
C ALA A 217 -10.57 -4.55 24.48
N HIS A 218 -11.56 -5.44 24.56
CA HIS A 218 -11.96 -6.05 25.84
C HIS A 218 -10.82 -6.83 26.52
N SER A 219 -10.04 -7.58 25.76
CA SER A 219 -8.90 -8.34 26.32
C SER A 219 -7.82 -7.43 26.90
N ILE A 220 -7.55 -6.30 26.25
CA ILE A 220 -6.52 -5.34 26.66
C ILE A 220 -6.97 -4.52 27.88
N LEU A 221 -8.22 -4.06 27.87
CA LEU A 221 -8.73 -3.12 28.86
C LEU A 221 -9.33 -3.80 30.10
N HIS A 222 -9.85 -5.03 29.95
CA HIS A 222 -10.84 -5.57 30.90
C HIS A 222 -10.56 -7.00 31.39
N LYS A 223 -9.35 -7.53 31.20
CA LYS A 223 -8.97 -8.87 31.69
C LYS A 223 -9.16 -9.02 33.20
N GLU A 224 -8.67 -8.05 33.98
CA GLU A 224 -8.86 -7.97 35.43
C GLU A 224 -9.37 -6.56 35.78
N THR A 225 -10.69 -6.42 35.92
CA THR A 225 -11.32 -5.12 36.19
C THR A 225 -12.54 -5.25 37.08
N ASP A 226 -12.76 -4.25 37.93
CA ASP A 226 -13.95 -4.04 38.75
C ASP A 226 -14.97 -3.11 38.08
N LYS A 227 -14.69 -2.63 36.87
CA LYS A 227 -15.58 -1.77 36.08
C LYS A 227 -16.90 -2.47 35.75
N ASN A 228 -18.00 -1.71 35.77
CA ASN A 228 -19.30 -2.23 35.40
C ASN A 228 -19.40 -2.51 33.90
N GLN A 229 -20.38 -3.31 33.47
CA GLN A 229 -20.53 -3.71 32.06
C GLN A 229 -20.57 -2.51 31.10
N SER A 230 -21.34 -1.47 31.42
CA SER A 230 -21.50 -0.33 30.51
C SER A 230 -20.22 0.47 30.33
N GLN A 231 -19.42 0.65 31.39
CA GLN A 231 -18.10 1.26 31.30
C GLN A 231 -17.18 0.44 30.40
N ARG A 232 -17.21 -0.89 30.53
CA ARG A 232 -16.39 -1.79 29.71
C ARG A 232 -16.76 -1.72 28.22
N GLU A 233 -18.05 -1.75 27.90
CA GLU A 233 -18.51 -1.66 26.50
C GLU A 233 -18.11 -0.33 25.88
N ILE A 234 -18.30 0.79 26.58
CA ILE A 234 -17.94 2.12 26.04
C ILE A 234 -16.44 2.23 25.81
N GLU A 235 -15.60 1.80 26.75
CA GLU A 235 -14.14 1.86 26.57
C GLU A 235 -13.68 0.97 25.41
N ALA A 236 -14.23 -0.25 25.30
CA ALA A 236 -13.91 -1.18 24.21
C ALA A 236 -14.37 -0.64 22.85
N GLU A 237 -15.62 -0.17 22.77
CA GLU A 237 -16.21 0.40 21.55
C GLU A 237 -15.48 1.69 21.13
N SER A 238 -15.06 2.52 22.10
CA SER A 238 -14.28 3.73 21.83
C SER A 238 -12.90 3.41 21.28
N LEU A 239 -12.20 2.45 21.88
CA LEU A 239 -10.90 2.02 21.39
C LEU A 239 -11.02 1.40 19.98
N ALA A 240 -12.05 0.58 19.77
CA ALA A 240 -12.31 -0.01 18.47
C ALA A 240 -12.63 1.03 17.40
N PHE A 241 -13.47 2.02 17.72
CA PHE A 241 -13.74 3.15 16.84
C PHE A 241 -12.44 3.88 16.44
N VAL A 242 -11.59 4.21 17.41
CA VAL A 242 -10.36 4.97 17.16
C VAL A 242 -9.41 4.20 16.25
N ILE A 243 -9.25 2.89 16.47
CA ILE A 243 -8.44 2.02 15.63
C ILE A 243 -9.05 1.92 14.22
N CYS A 244 -10.34 1.63 14.10
CA CYS A 244 -11.04 1.57 12.81
C CYS A 244 -10.90 2.88 12.01
N ASP A 245 -11.17 4.02 12.65
CA ASP A 245 -11.09 5.34 12.01
C ASP A 245 -9.66 5.70 11.58
N HIS A 246 -8.65 5.30 12.37
CA HIS A 246 -7.24 5.50 12.03
C HIS A 246 -6.81 4.70 10.79
N PHE A 247 -7.31 3.46 10.66
CA PHE A 247 -7.00 2.56 9.54
C PHE A 247 -8.03 2.64 8.38
N GLY A 248 -8.83 3.71 8.32
CA GLY A 248 -9.76 3.95 7.19
C GLY A 248 -10.97 3.01 7.12
N ILE A 249 -11.23 2.24 8.17
CA ILE A 249 -12.35 1.31 8.24
C ILE A 249 -13.64 2.09 8.57
N ASP A 250 -14.71 1.87 7.81
CA ASP A 250 -15.96 2.63 7.95
C ASP A 250 -16.53 2.59 9.39
N THR A 251 -16.62 3.76 10.03
CA THR A 251 -17.13 3.94 11.39
C THR A 251 -18.54 4.55 11.44
N SER A 252 -19.25 4.62 10.31
CA SER A 252 -20.58 5.24 10.20
C SER A 252 -21.61 4.66 11.18
N GLU A 253 -21.62 3.34 11.37
CA GLU A 253 -22.54 2.60 12.23
C GLU A 253 -22.29 2.77 13.73
N TYR A 254 -21.13 3.27 14.16
CA TYR A 254 -20.84 3.46 15.58
C TYR A 254 -21.71 4.58 16.16
N SER A 255 -22.34 4.29 17.30
CA SER A 255 -23.19 5.21 18.04
C SER A 255 -22.97 5.04 19.54
N PHE A 256 -22.43 6.07 20.18
CA PHE A 256 -22.17 6.03 21.61
C PHE A 256 -23.39 6.44 22.42
N GLY A 257 -23.67 5.74 23.52
CA GLY A 257 -24.68 6.16 24.49
C GLY A 257 -24.34 7.51 25.14
N TYR A 258 -25.26 8.06 25.93
CA TYR A 258 -25.02 9.33 26.62
C TYR A 258 -23.95 9.15 27.71
N ILE A 259 -22.75 9.68 27.49
CA ILE A 259 -21.59 9.43 28.39
C ILE A 259 -21.83 10.04 29.78
N ALA A 260 -22.65 11.09 29.85
CA ALA A 260 -23.01 11.74 31.10
C ALA A 260 -23.88 10.87 32.04
N SER A 261 -24.40 9.71 31.61
CA SER A 261 -24.98 8.74 32.55
C SER A 261 -23.92 7.88 33.27
N TYR A 262 -22.67 7.88 32.80
CA TYR A 262 -21.60 7.02 33.30
C TYR A 262 -20.56 7.75 34.14
N ALA A 263 -20.17 8.96 33.72
CA ALA A 263 -19.50 9.88 34.63
C ALA A 263 -20.58 10.43 35.55
N ASN A 264 -20.56 10.11 36.85
CA ASN A 264 -21.56 10.54 37.84
C ASN A 264 -21.52 12.06 38.12
N LYS A 265 -21.50 12.88 37.07
CA LYS A 265 -21.06 14.28 37.06
C LYS A 265 -19.68 14.48 37.69
N ASP A 266 -18.86 13.43 37.77
CA ASP A 266 -17.48 13.52 38.22
C ASP A 266 -16.56 13.78 37.02
N TYR A 267 -16.06 15.01 36.96
CA TYR A 267 -15.10 15.46 35.96
C TYR A 267 -13.80 14.64 35.98
N SER A 268 -13.37 14.19 37.16
CA SER A 268 -12.13 13.43 37.30
C SER A 268 -12.25 12.01 36.74
N GLU A 269 -13.42 11.38 36.93
CA GLU A 269 -13.75 10.07 36.39
C GLU A 269 -13.79 10.10 34.85
N LEU A 270 -14.51 11.05 34.25
CA LEU A 270 -14.55 11.21 32.80
C LEU A 270 -13.16 11.45 32.23
N LYS A 271 -12.38 12.35 32.84
CA LYS A 271 -11.02 12.63 32.38
C LYS A 271 -10.14 11.38 32.44
N SER A 272 -10.26 10.56 33.49
CA SER A 272 -9.53 9.29 33.62
C SER A 272 -9.88 8.31 32.50
N ILE A 273 -11.17 8.19 32.15
CA ILE A 273 -11.63 7.34 31.04
C ILE A 273 -11.02 7.82 29.71
N LEU A 274 -11.08 9.12 29.42
CA LEU A 274 -10.52 9.69 28.20
C LEU A 274 -9.00 9.51 28.10
N VAL A 275 -8.27 9.66 29.22
CA VAL A 275 -6.82 9.40 29.28
C VAL A 275 -6.53 7.92 29.01
N ASN A 276 -7.31 7.01 29.59
CA ASN A 276 -7.14 5.57 29.38
C ASN A 276 -7.34 5.21 27.90
N ILE A 277 -8.41 5.70 27.28
CA ILE A 277 -8.69 5.49 25.86
C ILE A 277 -7.57 6.07 24.99
N GLN A 278 -7.14 7.32 25.24
CA GLN A 278 -6.06 7.94 24.46
C GLN A 278 -4.75 7.17 24.57
N SER A 279 -4.35 6.80 25.79
CA SER A 279 -3.10 6.05 26.02
C SER A 279 -3.13 4.70 25.33
N LYS A 280 -4.26 3.98 25.40
CA LYS A 280 -4.40 2.65 24.80
C LYS A 280 -4.55 2.71 23.29
N ALA A 281 -5.25 3.70 22.76
CA ALA A 281 -5.27 3.94 21.32
C ALA A 281 -3.88 4.22 20.76
N HIS A 282 -3.10 5.07 21.42
CA HIS A 282 -1.73 5.34 21.00
C HIS A 282 -0.86 4.08 21.00
N GLU A 283 -0.87 3.31 22.10
CA GLU A 283 -0.11 2.05 22.22
C GLU A 283 -0.50 1.05 21.12
N MET A 284 -1.80 0.89 20.86
CA MET A 284 -2.28 -0.06 19.86
C MET A 284 -1.97 0.38 18.44
N ILE A 285 -2.13 1.66 18.11
CA ILE A 285 -1.80 2.17 16.77
C ILE A 285 -0.31 2.00 16.49
N GLU A 286 0.58 2.36 17.42
CA GLU A 286 2.04 2.17 17.25
C GLU A 286 2.42 0.69 17.06
N LEU A 287 1.67 -0.23 17.68
CA LEU A 287 1.88 -1.67 17.53
C LEU A 287 1.36 -2.21 16.19
N ILE A 288 0.18 -1.77 15.77
CA ILE A 288 -0.52 -2.29 14.59
C ILE A 288 0.03 -1.67 13.29
N GLU A 289 0.33 -0.38 13.27
CA GLU A 289 0.61 0.37 12.05
C GLU A 289 1.78 -0.20 11.22
N PRO A 290 2.93 -0.61 11.80
CA PRO A 290 4.01 -1.23 11.02
C PRO A 290 3.57 -2.54 10.34
N VAL A 291 2.82 -3.37 11.07
CA VAL A 291 2.33 -4.67 10.58
C VAL A 291 1.24 -4.46 9.52
N PHE A 292 0.38 -3.47 9.70
CA PHE A 292 -0.65 -3.10 8.74
C PHE A 292 -0.06 -2.64 7.41
N LYS A 293 0.93 -1.74 7.44
CA LYS A 293 1.61 -1.27 6.22
C LYS A 293 2.24 -2.42 5.45
N GLU A 294 2.87 -3.34 6.17
CA GLU A 294 3.48 -4.53 5.59
C GLU A 294 2.42 -5.44 4.96
N ASN A 295 1.37 -5.81 5.69
CA ASN A 295 0.30 -6.67 5.18
C ASN A 295 -0.44 -6.03 4.00
N LEU A 296 -0.69 -4.73 4.03
CA LEU A 296 -1.31 -4.01 2.91
C LEU A 296 -0.43 -4.06 1.67
N HIS A 297 0.86 -3.78 1.81
CA HIS A 297 1.81 -3.90 0.71
C HIS A 297 1.84 -5.30 0.10
N MET A 298 1.78 -6.35 0.93
CA MET A 298 1.76 -7.74 0.46
C MET A 298 0.47 -8.06 -0.34
N LEU A 299 -0.70 -7.67 0.16
CA LEU A 299 -1.98 -7.89 -0.52
C LEU A 299 -2.10 -7.10 -1.83
N GLU A 300 -1.55 -5.89 -1.88
CA GLU A 300 -1.47 -5.09 -3.11
C GLU A 300 -0.57 -5.78 -4.14
N LYS A 301 0.58 -6.30 -3.72
CA LYS A 301 1.51 -7.04 -4.59
C LYS A 301 0.93 -8.36 -5.11
N GLU A 302 0.13 -9.05 -4.31
CA GLU A 302 -0.51 -10.32 -4.68
C GLU A 302 -1.41 -10.20 -5.92
N ASN A 303 -2.15 -9.09 -6.03
CA ASN A 303 -3.14 -8.88 -7.10
C ASN A 303 -2.58 -8.13 -8.31
N GLN A 304 -1.40 -7.52 -8.17
CA GLN A 304 -0.79 -6.72 -9.22
C GLN A 304 -0.20 -7.61 -10.33
N TYR A 305 -0.24 -7.12 -11.58
CA TYR A 305 0.59 -7.68 -12.64
C TYR A 305 2.08 -7.50 -12.33
N ILE A 306 2.79 -8.59 -12.01
CA ILE A 306 4.23 -8.58 -11.80
C ILE A 306 4.90 -8.70 -13.16
N THR A 307 5.60 -7.64 -13.58
CA THR A 307 6.25 -7.62 -14.88
C THR A 307 7.44 -8.60 -14.93
N PRO A 308 7.88 -9.03 -16.12
CA PRO A 308 9.08 -9.87 -16.25
C PRO A 308 10.35 -9.26 -15.64
N VAL A 309 10.46 -7.93 -15.65
CA VAL A 309 11.59 -7.22 -15.03
C VAL A 309 11.50 -7.31 -13.51
N GLU A 310 10.33 -7.08 -12.92
CA GLU A 310 10.13 -7.25 -11.48
C GLU A 310 10.30 -8.71 -11.04
N MET A 311 9.81 -9.67 -11.85
CA MET A 311 10.05 -11.10 -11.61
C MET A 311 11.54 -11.41 -11.54
N GLU A 312 12.33 -10.85 -12.45
CA GLU A 312 13.79 -11.00 -12.46
C GLU A 312 14.42 -10.37 -11.21
N GLU A 313 14.06 -9.12 -10.89
CA GLU A 313 14.58 -8.41 -9.72
C GLU A 313 14.26 -9.12 -8.40
N LEU A 314 13.08 -9.74 -8.30
CA LEU A 314 12.65 -10.46 -7.09
C LEU A 314 13.31 -11.82 -6.93
N ASN A 315 13.67 -12.50 -8.03
CA ASN A 315 13.97 -13.94 -8.03
C ASN A 315 15.34 -14.35 -8.57
N HIS A 316 16.10 -13.46 -9.21
CA HIS A 316 17.37 -13.82 -9.82
C HIS A 316 18.33 -14.50 -8.83
N ASP A 317 18.47 -13.92 -7.64
CA ASP A 317 19.32 -14.45 -6.59
C ASP A 317 18.75 -15.73 -5.95
N ILE A 318 17.44 -15.86 -5.85
CA ILE A 318 16.76 -17.08 -5.39
C ILE A 318 17.08 -18.24 -6.34
N VAL A 319 16.93 -18.06 -7.66
CA VAL A 319 17.23 -19.11 -8.65
C VAL A 319 18.70 -19.53 -8.54
N LEU A 320 19.63 -18.59 -8.39
CA LEU A 320 21.06 -18.89 -8.19
C LEU A 320 21.32 -19.70 -6.90
N LYS A 321 20.68 -19.31 -5.79
CA LYS A 321 20.82 -20.01 -4.50
C LYS A 321 20.24 -21.42 -4.58
N ILE A 322 19.04 -21.57 -5.13
CA ILE A 322 18.38 -22.87 -5.28
C ILE A 322 19.16 -23.77 -6.23
N ALA A 323 19.61 -23.28 -7.40
CA ALA A 323 20.45 -24.06 -8.31
C ALA A 323 21.70 -24.60 -7.59
N SER A 324 22.38 -23.76 -6.80
CA SER A 324 23.54 -24.18 -6.01
C SER A 324 23.19 -25.19 -4.90
N MET A 325 22.04 -25.04 -4.24
CA MET A 325 21.57 -25.97 -3.21
C MET A 325 21.18 -27.32 -3.80
N MET A 326 20.64 -27.32 -5.02
CA MET A 326 20.16 -28.50 -5.72
C MET A 326 21.29 -29.38 -6.29
N GLU A 327 22.51 -28.85 -6.46
CA GLU A 327 23.69 -29.63 -6.90
C GLU A 327 23.90 -30.90 -6.05
N LYS A 328 23.66 -30.83 -4.73
CA LYS A 328 23.82 -31.97 -3.81
C LYS A 328 22.87 -33.14 -4.12
N TYR A 329 21.79 -32.88 -4.87
CA TYR A 329 20.80 -33.88 -5.24
C TYR A 329 21.05 -34.49 -6.62
N LYS A 330 21.94 -33.94 -7.47
CA LYS A 330 22.14 -34.45 -8.84
C LYS A 330 22.47 -35.94 -8.92
N GLU A 331 23.36 -36.41 -8.05
CA GLU A 331 23.75 -37.83 -8.02
C GLU A 331 22.59 -38.73 -7.57
N VAL A 332 21.85 -38.30 -6.55
CA VAL A 332 20.74 -39.08 -5.97
C VAL A 332 19.55 -39.12 -6.93
N MET A 333 19.20 -37.97 -7.52
CA MET A 333 18.09 -37.78 -8.46
C MET A 333 18.31 -38.45 -9.83
N SER A 334 19.50 -39.00 -10.07
CA SER A 334 19.79 -39.83 -11.24
C SER A 334 19.38 -41.31 -11.07
N ASP A 335 18.93 -41.71 -9.89
CA ASP A 335 18.38 -43.05 -9.63
C ASP A 335 17.04 -43.23 -10.37
N SER A 336 16.92 -44.34 -11.10
CA SER A 336 15.70 -44.75 -11.82
C SER A 336 14.43 -44.86 -10.97
N ASN A 337 14.54 -44.95 -9.64
CA ASN A 337 13.40 -44.99 -8.73
C ASN A 337 12.85 -43.61 -8.38
N ILE A 338 13.57 -42.53 -8.70
CA ILE A 338 13.15 -41.16 -8.45
C ILE A 338 12.33 -40.67 -9.64
N THR A 339 11.17 -40.13 -9.35
CA THR A 339 10.23 -39.59 -10.34
C THR A 339 10.43 -38.09 -10.52
N THR A 340 9.94 -37.55 -11.63
CA THR A 340 9.89 -36.10 -11.83
C THR A 340 9.07 -35.39 -10.75
N SER A 341 8.05 -36.05 -10.18
CA SER A 341 7.26 -35.52 -9.07
C SER A 341 8.12 -35.30 -7.82
N ASP A 342 9.01 -36.24 -7.50
CA ASP A 342 9.91 -36.13 -6.34
C ASP A 342 10.88 -34.95 -6.49
N ILE A 343 11.30 -34.65 -7.73
CA ILE A 343 12.14 -33.49 -8.05
C ILE A 343 11.36 -32.19 -7.82
N HIS A 344 10.12 -32.10 -8.32
CA HIS A 344 9.26 -30.93 -8.10
C HIS A 344 9.03 -30.68 -6.61
N GLU A 345 8.66 -31.71 -5.84
CA GLU A 345 8.45 -31.60 -4.39
C GLU A 345 9.72 -31.13 -3.65
N THR A 346 10.89 -31.64 -4.06
CA THR A 346 12.17 -31.23 -3.46
C THR A 346 12.48 -29.76 -3.74
N ILE A 347 12.23 -29.29 -4.96
CA ILE A 347 12.44 -27.89 -5.34
C ILE A 347 11.49 -26.98 -4.58
N ASP A 348 10.19 -27.33 -4.50
CA ASP A 348 9.21 -26.58 -3.72
C ASP A 348 9.61 -26.46 -2.25
N GLN A 349 10.12 -27.55 -1.68
CA GLN A 349 10.58 -27.57 -0.29
C GLN A 349 11.81 -26.69 -0.09
N GLU A 350 12.81 -26.76 -0.97
CA GLU A 350 14.03 -25.95 -0.86
C GLU A 350 13.74 -24.46 -1.10
N ILE A 351 12.83 -24.12 -2.03
CA ILE A 351 12.34 -22.75 -2.20
C ILE A 351 11.65 -22.29 -0.91
N SER A 352 10.66 -23.04 -0.41
CA SER A 352 9.91 -22.66 0.79
C SER A 352 10.81 -22.46 2.01
N ASN A 353 11.79 -23.34 2.21
CA ASN A 353 12.78 -23.21 3.27
C ASN A 353 13.60 -21.94 3.12
N LEU A 354 14.13 -21.68 1.92
CA LEU A 354 14.94 -20.50 1.64
C LEU A 354 14.14 -19.20 1.89
N LEU A 355 12.90 -19.14 1.44
CA LEU A 355 12.03 -17.97 1.61
C LEU A 355 11.67 -17.75 3.09
N THR A 356 11.26 -18.80 3.80
CA THR A 356 10.84 -18.74 5.21
C THR A 356 11.99 -18.38 6.15
N ASP A 357 13.19 -18.91 5.91
CA ASP A 357 14.34 -18.72 6.78
C ASP A 357 14.96 -17.32 6.67
N ASN A 358 14.63 -16.55 5.63
CA ASN A 358 15.27 -15.27 5.31
C ASN A 358 14.24 -14.13 5.27
N LYS A 359 14.26 -13.27 6.29
CA LYS A 359 13.33 -12.12 6.40
C LYS A 359 13.36 -11.15 5.22
N GLU A 360 14.47 -11.10 4.47
CA GLU A 360 14.59 -10.29 3.26
C GLU A 360 13.67 -10.76 2.13
N TYR A 361 13.27 -12.04 2.13
CA TYR A 361 12.41 -12.64 1.13
C TYR A 361 10.93 -12.66 1.51
N ARG A 362 10.51 -11.86 2.49
CA ARG A 362 9.12 -11.91 2.97
C ARG A 362 8.08 -11.61 1.88
N VAL A 363 8.41 -10.73 0.93
CA VAL A 363 7.55 -10.45 -0.24
C VAL A 363 7.46 -11.68 -1.13
N GLN A 364 8.60 -12.28 -1.46
CA GLN A 364 8.70 -13.46 -2.30
C GLN A 364 8.02 -14.66 -1.65
N ASP A 365 8.15 -14.84 -0.34
CA ASP A 365 7.45 -15.86 0.44
C ASP A 365 5.93 -15.67 0.33
N HIS A 366 5.42 -14.46 0.59
CA HIS A 366 4.00 -14.15 0.45
C HIS A 366 3.48 -14.44 -0.96
N LEU A 367 4.21 -13.99 -1.99
CA LEU A 367 3.86 -14.22 -3.39
C LEU A 367 3.92 -15.70 -3.77
N TYR A 368 4.90 -16.45 -3.28
CA TYR A 368 5.03 -17.88 -3.55
C TYR A 368 3.86 -18.70 -2.98
N GLN A 369 3.33 -18.28 -1.83
CA GLN A 369 2.20 -18.96 -1.18
C GLN A 369 0.83 -18.55 -1.75
N ASN A 370 0.69 -17.31 -2.23
CA ASN A 370 -0.62 -16.73 -2.55
C ASN A 370 -0.81 -16.31 -4.01
N ASN A 371 0.23 -16.32 -4.85
CA ASN A 371 0.15 -15.99 -6.26
C ASN A 371 0.62 -17.17 -7.13
N GLU A 372 -0.35 -17.89 -7.71
CA GLU A 372 -0.09 -19.10 -8.51
C GLU A 372 0.85 -18.86 -9.71
N VAL A 373 0.76 -17.68 -10.34
CA VAL A 373 1.60 -17.35 -11.50
C VAL A 373 3.04 -17.08 -11.08
N TYR A 374 3.22 -16.36 -9.98
CA TYR A 374 4.54 -16.14 -9.38
C TYR A 374 5.17 -17.46 -8.93
N GLN A 375 4.41 -18.28 -8.20
CA GLN A 375 4.84 -19.59 -7.73
C GLN A 375 5.29 -20.46 -8.90
N PHE A 376 4.43 -20.61 -9.92
CA PHE A 376 4.74 -21.40 -11.11
C PHE A 376 6.00 -20.91 -11.80
N ALA A 377 6.14 -19.60 -12.04
CA ALA A 377 7.29 -19.04 -12.73
C ALA A 377 8.61 -19.25 -11.97
N LEU A 378 8.63 -18.99 -10.66
CA LEU A 378 9.82 -19.21 -9.84
C LEU A 378 10.17 -20.70 -9.78
N HIS A 379 9.17 -21.55 -9.54
CA HIS A 379 9.34 -23.00 -9.52
C HIS A 379 9.91 -23.52 -10.84
N SER A 380 9.33 -23.13 -11.98
CA SER A 380 9.79 -23.55 -13.30
C SER A 380 11.21 -23.09 -13.59
N ALA A 381 11.58 -21.86 -13.23
CA ALA A 381 12.95 -21.38 -13.40
C ALA A 381 13.96 -22.20 -12.59
N CYS A 382 13.64 -22.53 -11.32
CA CYS A 382 14.47 -23.39 -10.48
C CYS A 382 14.54 -24.83 -11.01
N PHE A 383 13.43 -25.37 -11.52
CA PHE A 383 13.37 -26.70 -12.13
C PHE A 383 14.22 -26.78 -13.39
N ASP A 384 14.11 -25.81 -14.30
CA ASP A 384 14.91 -25.75 -15.51
C ASP A 384 16.40 -25.57 -15.18
N ALA A 385 16.72 -24.75 -14.18
CA ALA A 385 18.10 -24.59 -13.68
C ALA A 385 18.71 -25.91 -13.17
N PHE A 386 17.89 -26.81 -12.65
CA PHE A 386 18.33 -28.11 -12.18
C PHE A 386 18.41 -29.16 -13.31
N MET A 387 17.41 -29.19 -14.20
CA MET A 387 17.23 -30.27 -15.18
C MET A 387 17.91 -30.01 -16.53
N ASN A 388 18.14 -28.76 -16.91
CA ASN A 388 18.71 -28.41 -18.19
C ASN A 388 20.18 -28.00 -18.05
N GLU A 389 21.09 -28.84 -18.55
CA GLU A 389 22.54 -28.57 -18.52
C GLU A 389 22.94 -27.29 -19.28
N GLU A 390 22.12 -26.85 -20.23
CA GLU A 390 22.35 -25.61 -20.99
C GLU A 390 21.78 -24.36 -20.28
N PHE A 391 21.09 -24.53 -19.15
CA PHE A 391 20.56 -23.41 -18.39
C PHE A 391 21.70 -22.60 -17.76
N ASP A 392 21.79 -21.33 -18.12
CA ASP A 392 22.70 -20.38 -17.47
C ASP A 392 21.92 -19.53 -16.47
N PRO A 393 22.02 -19.80 -15.16
CA PRO A 393 21.26 -19.07 -14.13
C PRO A 393 21.70 -17.60 -13.99
N LYS A 394 22.73 -17.17 -14.71
CA LYS A 394 23.15 -15.76 -14.76
C LYS A 394 22.42 -14.96 -15.84
N GLN A 395 21.67 -15.62 -16.73
CA GLN A 395 20.83 -14.93 -17.70
C GLN A 395 19.57 -14.39 -17.03
N SER A 396 18.95 -13.39 -17.66
CA SER A 396 17.71 -12.81 -17.18
C SER A 396 16.53 -13.67 -17.61
N TRP A 397 16.40 -14.84 -17.00
CA TRP A 397 15.49 -15.90 -17.45
C TRP A 397 14.04 -15.44 -17.53
N PHE A 398 13.54 -14.76 -16.48
CA PHE A 398 12.16 -14.30 -16.41
C PHE A 398 11.88 -13.26 -17.49
N MET A 399 12.88 -12.43 -17.82
CA MET A 399 12.80 -11.46 -18.90
C MET A 399 12.85 -12.13 -20.28
N ASP A 400 13.89 -12.91 -20.56
CA ASP A 400 14.17 -13.42 -21.91
C ASP A 400 13.16 -14.46 -22.39
N HIS A 401 12.45 -15.14 -21.48
CA HIS A 401 11.43 -16.15 -21.80
C HIS A 401 10.00 -15.64 -21.70
N SER A 402 9.82 -14.36 -21.36
CA SER A 402 8.51 -13.71 -21.24
C SER A 402 7.80 -13.49 -22.58
N ILE A 403 6.47 -13.36 -22.52
CA ILE A 403 5.68 -13.02 -23.70
C ILE A 403 5.86 -11.56 -24.11
N GLU A 404 6.10 -10.67 -23.17
CA GLU A 404 6.43 -9.25 -23.37
C GLU A 404 7.68 -9.11 -24.24
N ARG A 405 8.72 -9.90 -23.94
CA ARG A 405 9.95 -9.93 -24.72
C ARG A 405 9.69 -10.44 -26.13
N ARG A 406 8.92 -11.52 -26.27
CA ARG A 406 8.52 -12.05 -27.58
C ARG A 406 7.70 -11.03 -28.38
N ASN A 407 6.79 -10.32 -27.72
CA ASN A 407 6.00 -9.23 -28.31
C ASN A 407 6.90 -8.10 -28.80
N TYR A 408 7.83 -7.64 -27.96
CA TYR A 408 8.81 -6.63 -28.36
C TYR A 408 9.64 -7.08 -29.57
N GLU A 409 10.18 -8.30 -29.56
CA GLU A 409 11.02 -8.81 -30.65
C GLU A 409 10.23 -9.00 -31.95
N MET A 410 8.96 -9.39 -31.87
CA MET A 410 8.10 -9.47 -33.04
C MET A 410 7.77 -8.07 -33.56
N PHE A 411 7.46 -7.13 -32.65
CA PHE A 411 7.22 -5.74 -32.99
C PHE A 411 8.43 -5.07 -33.64
N GLU A 412 9.63 -5.30 -33.10
CA GLU A 412 10.91 -4.85 -33.66
C GLU A 412 11.08 -5.36 -35.11
N LYS A 413 10.78 -6.63 -35.39
CA LYS A 413 10.85 -7.19 -36.76
C LYS A 413 9.90 -6.53 -37.75
N ILE A 414 8.74 -6.04 -37.31
CA ILE A 414 7.74 -5.43 -38.20
C ILE A 414 7.83 -3.90 -38.29
N ALA A 415 8.23 -3.23 -37.22
CA ALA A 415 8.04 -1.79 -37.02
C ALA A 415 9.20 -1.11 -36.26
N ASN A 416 10.43 -1.64 -36.32
CA ASN A 416 11.63 -1.01 -35.76
C ASN A 416 11.79 0.52 -36.00
N PRO A 417 11.38 1.11 -37.15
CA PRO A 417 11.43 2.57 -37.31
C PRO A 417 10.70 3.36 -36.23
N LEU A 418 9.63 2.82 -35.64
CA LEU A 418 8.89 3.45 -34.54
C LEU A 418 9.62 3.32 -33.20
N LEU A 419 10.38 2.24 -33.00
CA LEU A 419 11.23 2.08 -31.80
C LEU A 419 12.43 3.01 -31.82
N THR A 420 13.01 3.21 -33.00
CA THR A 420 14.20 4.04 -33.23
C THR A 420 13.89 5.51 -33.49
N ASN A 421 12.59 5.88 -33.51
CA ASN A 421 12.09 7.20 -33.88
C ASN A 421 12.50 7.66 -35.29
N SER A 422 12.89 6.73 -36.17
CA SER A 422 13.12 7.00 -37.60
C SER A 422 11.81 7.23 -38.38
N ALA A 423 10.66 6.89 -37.79
CA ALA A 423 9.32 7.21 -38.24
C ALA A 423 8.42 7.45 -37.01
N TYR A 424 7.34 8.21 -37.18
CA TYR A 424 6.30 8.36 -36.14
C TYR A 424 4.98 7.68 -36.51
N TYR A 425 4.79 7.33 -37.78
CA TYR A 425 3.62 6.57 -38.24
C TYR A 425 4.01 5.64 -39.38
N MET A 426 3.40 4.46 -39.40
CA MET A 426 3.52 3.48 -40.48
C MET A 426 2.16 2.85 -40.80
N LYS A 427 1.86 2.76 -42.10
CA LYS A 427 0.70 2.04 -42.64
C LYS A 427 1.15 0.81 -43.41
N PHE A 428 0.50 -0.31 -43.16
CA PHE A 428 0.74 -1.58 -43.81
C PHE A 428 -0.55 -2.09 -44.45
N GLY A 429 -0.41 -2.88 -45.51
CA GLY A 429 -1.54 -3.49 -46.22
C GLY A 429 -1.17 -4.83 -46.81
N THR A 430 -2.18 -5.67 -47.01
CA THR A 430 -2.11 -6.97 -47.70
C THR A 430 -3.47 -7.26 -48.37
N PRO A 431 -3.52 -7.97 -49.51
CA PRO A 431 -4.78 -8.21 -50.21
C PRO A 431 -5.82 -8.96 -49.36
N ASN A 432 -7.08 -8.48 -49.39
CA ASN A 432 -8.24 -9.03 -48.68
C ASN A 432 -8.27 -8.85 -47.16
N TYR A 433 -7.36 -8.06 -46.59
CA TYR A 433 -7.38 -7.69 -45.18
C TYR A 433 -7.44 -6.18 -45.01
N MET A 434 -7.86 -5.74 -43.81
CA MET A 434 -7.88 -4.33 -43.44
C MET A 434 -6.47 -3.78 -43.33
N ASP A 435 -6.30 -2.49 -43.63
CA ASP A 435 -5.00 -1.86 -43.44
C ASP A 435 -4.64 -1.85 -41.95
N LEU A 436 -3.36 -2.06 -41.64
CA LEU A 436 -2.80 -1.93 -40.31
C LEU A 436 -2.11 -0.57 -40.19
N ASN A 437 -2.36 0.15 -39.12
CA ASN A 437 -1.76 1.44 -38.83
C ASN A 437 -1.06 1.33 -37.49
N ILE A 438 0.16 1.87 -37.40
CA ILE A 438 0.94 1.89 -36.16
C ILE A 438 1.54 3.28 -36.01
N GLU A 439 1.37 3.89 -34.84
CA GLU A 439 1.83 5.25 -34.59
C GLU A 439 2.33 5.47 -33.16
N ILE A 440 3.18 6.48 -33.00
CA ILE A 440 3.67 6.95 -31.70
C ILE A 440 2.67 8.00 -31.17
N ILE A 441 2.09 7.72 -30.00
CA ILE A 441 1.10 8.59 -29.34
C ILE A 441 1.64 9.27 -28.07
N GLY A 442 2.86 8.91 -27.65
CA GLY A 442 3.57 9.49 -26.52
C GLY A 442 5.04 9.04 -26.49
N ASP A 443 5.80 9.41 -25.46
CA ASP A 443 7.25 9.16 -25.40
C ASP A 443 7.63 7.66 -25.50
N ASP A 444 6.88 6.81 -24.82
CA ASP A 444 7.01 5.35 -24.79
C ASP A 444 5.70 4.63 -25.19
N ARG A 445 4.69 5.39 -25.63
CA ARG A 445 3.35 4.89 -25.96
C ARG A 445 3.12 4.84 -27.46
N LEU A 446 2.60 3.70 -27.92
CA LEU A 446 2.26 3.46 -29.31
C LEU A 446 0.83 2.92 -29.40
N ALA A 447 0.19 3.16 -30.55
CA ALA A 447 -1.09 2.56 -30.92
C ALA A 447 -0.90 1.69 -32.16
N MET A 448 -1.57 0.55 -32.19
CA MET A 448 -1.62 -0.35 -33.34
C MET A 448 -3.08 -0.68 -33.61
N ALA A 449 -3.57 -0.37 -34.82
CA ALA A 449 -4.97 -0.50 -35.16
C ALA A 449 -5.19 -1.01 -36.58
N HIS A 450 -6.11 -1.96 -36.73
CA HIS A 450 -6.79 -2.22 -37.99
C HIS A 450 -8.00 -1.31 -38.11
N ASN A 451 -8.15 -0.69 -39.27
CA ASN A 451 -9.22 0.27 -39.50
C ASN A 451 -10.05 -0.09 -40.74
N TYR A 452 -11.36 0.05 -40.64
CA TYR A 452 -12.28 0.04 -41.78
C TYR A 452 -13.18 1.28 -41.80
N VAL A 453 -13.85 1.52 -42.92
CA VAL A 453 -14.79 2.65 -43.04
C VAL A 453 -16.21 2.12 -42.99
N LEU A 454 -17.01 2.65 -42.06
CA LEU A 454 -18.44 2.37 -41.93
C LEU A 454 -19.21 3.68 -41.97
N ASN A 455 -20.10 3.83 -42.95
CA ASN A 455 -20.90 5.06 -43.13
C ASN A 455 -20.10 6.37 -43.25
N GLY A 456 -18.83 6.28 -43.61
CA GLY A 456 -17.92 7.44 -43.73
C GLY A 456 -17.02 7.65 -42.51
N ASP A 457 -17.28 6.95 -41.40
CA ASP A 457 -16.46 7.00 -40.19
C ASP A 457 -15.41 5.88 -40.20
N VAL A 458 -14.23 6.17 -39.66
CA VAL A 458 -13.16 5.18 -39.47
C VAL A 458 -13.44 4.43 -38.16
N MET A 459 -13.45 3.11 -38.24
CA MET A 459 -13.77 2.21 -37.12
C MET A 459 -12.58 1.28 -36.86
N ALA A 460 -12.17 1.18 -35.60
CA ALA A 460 -11.12 0.30 -35.13
C ALA A 460 -11.61 -1.15 -34.96
N ASP A 461 -10.86 -2.11 -35.50
CA ASP A 461 -11.14 -3.56 -35.40
C ASP A 461 -9.89 -4.45 -35.59
N PRO A 462 -9.05 -4.65 -34.56
CA PRO A 462 -9.04 -3.96 -33.27
C PRO A 462 -8.03 -2.80 -33.21
N ASP A 463 -8.06 -2.04 -32.11
CA ASP A 463 -7.03 -1.06 -31.69
C ASP A 463 -6.48 -1.42 -30.30
N VAL A 464 -5.15 -1.40 -30.17
CA VAL A 464 -4.41 -1.62 -28.92
C VAL A 464 -3.41 -0.49 -28.73
N GLU A 465 -3.51 0.19 -27.59
CA GLU A 465 -2.42 1.02 -27.10
C GLU A 465 -1.49 0.20 -26.21
N PHE A 466 -0.19 0.44 -26.32
CA PHE A 466 0.84 -0.27 -25.54
C PHE A 466 2.01 0.63 -25.21
N THR A 467 2.71 0.31 -24.12
CA THR A 467 3.98 0.94 -23.74
C THR A 467 5.15 0.06 -24.14
N VAL A 468 6.29 0.70 -24.41
CA VAL A 468 7.53 -0.01 -24.78
C VAL A 468 8.68 0.41 -23.89
N ASP A 469 9.20 -0.54 -23.13
CA ASP A 469 10.47 -0.40 -22.43
C ASP A 469 11.61 -0.75 -23.38
N LYS A 470 12.18 0.27 -24.01
CA LYS A 470 13.30 0.12 -24.96
C LYS A 470 14.60 -0.35 -24.27
N LYS A 471 14.77 -0.09 -22.97
CA LYS A 471 15.98 -0.46 -22.22
C LYS A 471 16.00 -1.97 -21.97
N ASN A 472 14.88 -2.51 -21.50
CA ASN A 472 14.75 -3.93 -21.17
C ASN A 472 14.20 -4.77 -22.34
N ARG A 473 13.83 -4.12 -23.45
CA ARG A 473 13.24 -4.72 -24.65
C ARG A 473 11.92 -5.43 -24.35
N MET A 474 10.99 -4.72 -23.71
CA MET A 474 9.66 -5.23 -23.33
C MET A 474 8.54 -4.42 -23.96
N LEU A 475 7.43 -5.07 -24.25
CA LEU A 475 6.21 -4.47 -24.78
C LEU A 475 5.04 -4.83 -23.87
N TYR A 476 4.31 -3.83 -23.37
CA TYR A 476 3.19 -4.00 -22.45
C TYR A 476 1.91 -3.40 -23.02
N PRO A 477 0.97 -4.23 -23.52
CA PRO A 477 -0.35 -3.78 -23.91
C PRO A 477 -1.11 -3.14 -22.75
N GLN A 478 -1.81 -2.03 -23.01
CA GLN A 478 -2.49 -1.21 -22.00
C GLN A 478 -4.01 -1.18 -22.20
N THR A 479 -4.45 -1.15 -23.45
CA THR A 479 -5.87 -1.04 -23.81
C THR A 479 -6.22 -1.97 -24.96
N TYR A 480 -7.51 -2.31 -25.06
CA TYR A 480 -8.07 -2.98 -26.23
C TYR A 480 -9.40 -2.33 -26.59
N GLN A 481 -9.59 -2.03 -27.87
CA GLN A 481 -10.80 -1.43 -28.40
C GLN A 481 -11.26 -2.16 -29.66
N GLN A 482 -12.58 -2.38 -29.74
CA GLN A 482 -13.24 -2.90 -30.93
C GLN A 482 -14.60 -2.22 -31.11
N ASP A 483 -14.64 -1.29 -32.06
CA ASP A 483 -15.77 -0.35 -32.21
C ASP A 483 -17.06 -1.05 -32.66
N SER A 484 -16.94 -2.06 -33.51
CA SER A 484 -18.07 -2.83 -34.03
C SER A 484 -18.88 -3.53 -32.93
N LEU A 485 -18.21 -3.86 -31.81
CA LEU A 485 -18.80 -4.50 -30.64
C LEU A 485 -19.04 -3.51 -29.48
N GLN A 486 -18.71 -2.23 -29.64
CA GLN A 486 -18.70 -1.22 -28.58
C GLN A 486 -17.89 -1.69 -27.35
N TYR A 487 -16.79 -2.39 -27.62
CA TYR A 487 -15.96 -2.98 -26.58
C TYR A 487 -14.72 -2.12 -26.35
N PHE A 488 -14.48 -1.74 -25.10
CA PHE A 488 -13.29 -1.04 -24.67
C PHE A 488 -12.85 -1.56 -23.31
N GLU A 489 -11.59 -1.91 -23.18
CA GLU A 489 -11.02 -2.46 -21.96
C GLU A 489 -9.63 -1.87 -21.68
N ARG A 490 -9.31 -1.71 -20.39
CA ARG A 490 -8.01 -1.27 -19.90
C ARG A 490 -7.46 -2.29 -18.92
N VAL A 491 -6.14 -2.48 -18.95
CA VAL A 491 -5.44 -3.38 -18.02
C VAL A 491 -5.49 -2.82 -16.60
N ASP A 492 -5.13 -1.56 -16.39
CA ASP A 492 -5.19 -0.85 -15.09
C ASP A 492 -4.64 -1.65 -13.89
N GLY A 493 -3.56 -2.40 -14.12
CA GLY A 493 -2.88 -3.23 -13.12
C GLY A 493 -3.49 -4.63 -12.90
N ASP A 494 -4.61 -4.95 -13.55
CA ASP A 494 -5.25 -6.26 -13.51
C ASP A 494 -4.35 -7.33 -14.16
N SER A 495 -3.89 -8.27 -13.34
CA SER A 495 -2.95 -9.30 -13.78
C SER A 495 -3.54 -10.26 -14.81
N THR A 496 -4.84 -10.53 -14.78
CA THR A 496 -5.50 -11.43 -15.73
C THR A 496 -5.62 -10.76 -17.08
N ARG A 497 -6.13 -9.53 -17.11
CA ARG A 497 -6.23 -8.74 -18.34
C ARG A 497 -4.88 -8.50 -19.00
N ALA A 498 -3.86 -8.18 -18.19
CA ALA A 498 -2.51 -8.00 -18.69
C ALA A 498 -2.00 -9.25 -19.44
N ARG A 499 -2.21 -10.44 -18.87
CA ARG A 499 -1.79 -11.71 -19.48
C ARG A 499 -2.57 -12.03 -20.75
N GLU A 500 -3.89 -11.87 -20.74
CA GLU A 500 -4.75 -12.13 -21.91
C GLU A 500 -4.38 -11.20 -23.07
N LEU A 501 -4.22 -9.90 -22.79
CA LEU A 501 -3.90 -8.93 -23.82
C LEU A 501 -2.48 -9.11 -24.38
N ASN A 502 -1.52 -9.55 -23.55
CA ASN A 502 -0.20 -9.95 -24.03
C ASN A 502 -0.25 -11.15 -25.00
N HIS A 503 -1.08 -12.16 -24.72
CA HIS A 503 -1.27 -13.30 -25.61
C HIS A 503 -1.93 -12.88 -26.92
N PHE A 504 -2.99 -12.07 -26.83
CA PHE A 504 -3.62 -11.48 -28.00
C PHE A 504 -2.62 -10.71 -28.86
N MET A 505 -1.80 -9.84 -28.24
CA MET A 505 -0.79 -9.05 -28.95
C MET A 505 0.23 -9.96 -29.65
N TYR A 506 0.67 -11.04 -29.01
CA TYR A 506 1.59 -12.01 -29.61
C TYR A 506 0.99 -12.67 -30.86
N GLU A 507 -0.26 -13.15 -30.75
CA GLU A 507 -0.98 -13.76 -31.86
C GLU A 507 -1.22 -12.74 -32.98
N TRP A 508 -1.58 -11.50 -32.65
CA TRP A 508 -1.83 -10.47 -33.64
C TRP A 508 -0.57 -10.10 -34.42
N LEU A 509 0.56 -9.87 -33.73
CA LEU A 509 1.84 -9.60 -34.36
C LEU A 509 2.31 -10.77 -35.24
N THR A 510 2.10 -12.01 -34.78
CA THR A 510 2.40 -13.22 -35.56
C THR A 510 1.54 -13.27 -36.84
N ASN A 511 0.23 -13.00 -36.72
CA ASN A 511 -0.69 -12.96 -37.84
C ASN A 511 -0.33 -11.88 -38.87
N VAL A 512 0.14 -10.71 -38.43
CA VAL A 512 0.61 -9.65 -39.35
C VAL A 512 1.76 -10.15 -40.23
N VAL A 513 2.69 -10.93 -39.67
CA VAL A 513 3.79 -11.55 -40.42
C VAL A 513 3.26 -12.64 -41.35
N ASP A 514 2.43 -13.55 -40.85
CA ASP A 514 1.93 -14.71 -41.59
C ASP A 514 0.99 -14.34 -42.74
N GLN A 515 0.17 -13.29 -42.55
CA GLN A 515 -0.70 -12.69 -43.56
C GLN A 515 0.07 -11.79 -44.54
N LYS A 516 1.39 -11.67 -44.36
CA LYS A 516 2.35 -11.04 -45.28
C LYS A 516 2.09 -9.55 -45.52
N TYR A 517 1.71 -8.81 -44.47
CA TYR A 517 1.60 -7.36 -44.55
C TYR A 517 2.88 -6.71 -45.10
N LYS A 518 2.68 -5.63 -45.87
CA LYS A 518 3.75 -4.83 -46.46
C LYS A 518 3.53 -3.35 -46.20
N VAL A 519 4.62 -2.63 -45.97
CA VAL A 519 4.60 -1.18 -45.76
C VAL A 519 4.04 -0.48 -47.00
N GLN A 520 3.02 0.34 -46.79
CA GLN A 520 2.32 1.14 -47.79
C GLN A 520 2.73 2.61 -47.69
N THR A 521 2.74 3.15 -46.47
CA THR A 521 3.05 4.56 -46.19
C THR A 521 3.88 4.67 -44.91
N ILE A 522 4.82 5.61 -44.89
CA ILE A 522 5.64 5.95 -43.72
C ILE A 522 5.62 7.46 -43.57
N TYR A 523 5.37 7.96 -42.36
CA TYR A 523 5.63 9.36 -42.03
C TYR A 523 6.83 9.46 -41.09
N THR A 524 7.74 10.36 -41.48
CA THR A 524 8.94 10.76 -40.75
C THR A 524 8.85 12.25 -40.46
N GLU A 525 9.71 12.78 -39.58
CA GLU A 525 9.73 14.23 -39.28
C GLU A 525 9.83 15.11 -40.54
N ASP A 526 10.59 14.65 -41.55
CA ASP A 526 10.91 15.46 -42.73
C ASP A 526 9.99 15.22 -43.94
N LYS A 527 9.35 14.03 -44.03
CA LYS A 527 8.68 13.59 -45.26
C LYS A 527 7.73 12.42 -45.08
N GLU A 528 6.79 12.34 -46.03
CA GLU A 528 5.98 11.16 -46.33
C GLU A 528 6.70 10.28 -47.37
N LEU A 529 6.66 8.97 -47.17
CA LEU A 529 7.07 7.97 -48.16
C LEU A 529 5.89 7.04 -48.44
N SER A 530 5.36 7.08 -49.66
CA SER A 530 4.26 6.22 -50.09
C SER A 530 4.66 5.31 -51.24
N ILE A 531 4.13 4.08 -51.26
CA ILE A 531 4.31 3.18 -52.41
C ILE A 531 3.66 3.72 -53.68
N LYS A 532 2.65 4.58 -53.57
CA LYS A 532 1.97 5.20 -54.72
C LYS A 532 2.86 6.21 -55.43
N GLU A 533 3.73 6.88 -54.67
CA GLU A 533 4.61 7.92 -55.18
C GLU A 533 6.01 7.40 -55.50
N ASN A 534 6.64 6.68 -54.58
CA ASN A 534 8.00 6.19 -54.74
C ASN A 534 8.24 4.84 -54.02
N PRO A 535 7.85 3.72 -54.66
CA PRO A 535 8.01 2.40 -54.06
C PRO A 535 9.46 1.97 -53.84
N ASN A 536 10.42 2.55 -54.58
CA ASN A 536 11.84 2.28 -54.36
C ASN A 536 12.34 2.96 -53.08
N ALA A 537 11.87 4.18 -52.78
CA ALA A 537 12.19 4.87 -51.54
C ALA A 537 11.67 4.10 -50.31
N VAL A 538 10.42 3.61 -50.36
CA VAL A 538 9.84 2.77 -49.29
C VAL A 538 10.67 1.49 -49.08
N ARG A 539 11.04 0.79 -50.16
CA ARG A 539 11.89 -0.41 -50.06
C ARG A 539 13.27 -0.11 -49.46
N SER A 540 13.92 0.96 -49.90
CA SER A 540 15.22 1.37 -49.35
C SER A 540 15.12 1.71 -47.87
N PHE A 541 14.09 2.45 -47.46
CA PHE A 541 13.83 2.78 -46.07
C PHE A 541 13.65 1.52 -45.22
N CYS A 542 12.82 0.57 -45.67
CA CYS A 542 12.57 -0.67 -44.93
C CYS A 542 13.86 -1.48 -44.71
N LYS A 543 14.71 -1.58 -45.75
CA LYS A 543 16.00 -2.29 -45.64
C LYS A 543 16.98 -1.60 -44.70
N GLN A 544 17.06 -0.27 -44.75
CA GLN A 544 17.97 0.52 -43.91
C GLN A 544 17.59 0.47 -42.43
N ASN A 545 16.30 0.32 -42.12
CA ASN A 545 15.80 0.31 -40.75
C ASN A 545 15.48 -1.10 -40.21
N GLY A 546 16.04 -2.16 -40.81
CA GLY A 546 15.94 -3.52 -40.28
C GLY A 546 14.62 -4.26 -40.49
N ILE A 547 13.64 -3.66 -41.17
CA ILE A 547 12.32 -4.25 -41.45
C ILE A 547 12.18 -4.71 -42.91
N GLY A 548 13.28 -5.19 -43.50
CA GLY A 548 13.36 -5.55 -44.92
C GLY A 548 12.33 -6.59 -45.36
N MET A 549 11.90 -7.48 -44.45
CA MET A 549 10.83 -8.46 -44.70
C MET A 549 9.45 -7.82 -44.92
N MET A 550 9.23 -6.62 -44.40
CA MET A 550 7.98 -5.85 -44.55
C MET A 550 7.98 -4.97 -45.81
N ALA A 551 9.07 -4.93 -46.57
CA ALA A 551 9.18 -4.10 -47.76
C ALA A 551 8.30 -4.62 -48.92
N PRO A 552 7.62 -3.75 -49.69
CA PRO A 552 6.71 -4.16 -50.76
C PRO A 552 7.44 -4.92 -51.89
N LYS A 553 6.78 -5.90 -52.52
CA LYS A 553 7.38 -6.74 -53.56
C LYS A 553 7.40 -6.07 -54.93
N GLN A 554 8.41 -6.40 -55.73
CA GLN A 554 8.65 -5.80 -57.05
C GLN A 554 7.55 -6.13 -58.09
N LYS A 555 6.80 -7.23 -57.91
CA LYS A 555 5.71 -7.67 -58.82
C LYS A 555 4.32 -7.11 -58.48
N GLU A 556 4.16 -6.41 -57.35
CA GLU A 556 2.89 -5.78 -56.95
C GLU A 556 2.77 -4.34 -57.48
N LEU A 557 3.71 -3.90 -58.31
CA LEU A 557 3.80 -2.56 -58.90
C LEU A 557 3.22 -2.46 -60.33
N GLU A 558 2.77 -3.60 -60.90
CA GLU A 558 2.28 -3.70 -62.28
C GLU A 558 0.77 -4.01 -62.38
N LYS A 559 0.04 -3.93 -61.26
CA LYS A 559 -1.42 -3.93 -61.19
C LYS A 559 -1.87 -2.70 -60.43
#